data_AF-A0A660YAE4-F1
#
_entry.id   AF-A0A660YAE4-F1
#
_cell.length_a   1.000
_cell.length_b   1.000
_cell.length_c   1.000
_cell.angle_alpha   90.00
_cell.angle_beta   90.00
_cell.angle_gamma   90.00
#
_symmetry.space_group_name_H-M   'P 1'
#
loop_
_entity.id
_entity.type
_entity.pdbx_description
1 polymer ?
#
loop_
_entity_poly.entity_id
_entity_poly.type
_entity_poly.pdbx_seq_one_letter_code
_entity_poly.pdbx_strand_id
1 'polypeptide(L)'
;MGRCRLRIQVCGCHLWVSRDDGRPVEVGRDVLQKIKNEAFGPDVRAVEVFPPESDKVDDENIRHIFAVPEGLLPSGLRGWDGLEGRP
;
A
#
# COMPACT_ATOMS: atom_id res chain seq x y z
N MET A 1 -3.70 25.88 -8.48
CA MET A 1 -3.49 24.67 -7.65
C MET A 1 -2.33 23.89 -8.25
N GLY A 2 -1.16 23.91 -7.61
CA GLY A 2 0.03 23.22 -8.10
C GLY A 2 -0.19 21.71 -8.12
N ARG A 3 0.34 21.00 -9.13
CA ARG A 3 0.31 19.54 -9.14
C ARG A 3 1.19 19.05 -8.00
N CYS A 4 0.59 18.44 -6.99
CA CYS A 4 1.33 17.67 -6.01
C CYS A 4 1.99 16.47 -6.72
N ARG A 5 3.30 16.31 -6.56
CA ARG A 5 4.04 15.20 -7.18
C ARG A 5 4.31 14.13 -6.13
N LEU A 6 3.98 12.89 -6.46
CA LEU A 6 4.32 11.76 -5.60
C LEU A 6 5.78 11.35 -5.83
N ARG A 7 6.48 11.05 -4.74
CA ARG A 7 7.77 10.38 -4.74
C ARG A 7 7.54 8.90 -4.47
N ILE A 8 8.07 8.08 -5.36
CA ILE A 8 7.96 6.63 -5.32
C ILE A 8 9.36 6.04 -5.21
N GLN A 9 9.58 5.20 -4.21
CA GLN A 9 10.82 4.42 -4.07
C GLN A 9 10.48 2.94 -3.93
N VAL A 10 11.21 2.10 -4.66
CA VAL A 10 11.07 0.64 -4.62
C VAL A 10 12.37 0.04 -4.07
N CYS A 11 12.27 -0.79 -3.04
CA CYS A 11 13.36 -1.60 -2.52
C CYS A 11 12.91 -3.06 -2.40
N GLY A 12 13.26 -3.89 -3.38
CA GLY A 12 12.81 -5.29 -3.43
C GLY A 12 11.28 -5.38 -3.51
N CYS A 13 10.64 -5.88 -2.46
CA CYS A 13 9.18 -5.97 -2.34
C CYS A 13 8.52 -4.74 -1.69
N HIS A 14 9.29 -3.72 -1.26
CA HIS A 14 8.77 -2.58 -0.51
C HIS A 14 8.66 -1.33 -1.39
N LEU A 15 7.46 -0.79 -1.48
CA LEU A 15 7.10 0.45 -2.17
C LEU A 15 6.77 1.55 -1.16
N TRP A 16 7.45 2.67 -1.31
CA TRP A 16 7.27 3.88 -0.50
C TRP A 16 6.54 4.89 -1.39
N VAL A 17 5.36 5.33 -0.96
CA VAL A 17 4.63 6.41 -1.63
C VAL A 17 4.56 7.59 -0.68
N SER A 18 5.16 8.71 -1.07
CA SER A 18 5.19 9.97 -0.31
C SER A 18 4.91 11.14 -1.24
N ARG A 19 4.65 12.32 -0.68
CA ARG A 19 4.60 13.57 -1.46
C ARG A 19 5.94 14.28 -1.40
N ASP A 20 6.29 15.00 -2.46
CA ASP A 20 7.49 15.84 -2.50
C ASP A 20 7.41 17.04 -1.55
N ASP A 21 6.19 17.51 -1.27
CA ASP A 21 5.90 18.59 -0.32
C ASP A 21 5.82 18.15 1.16
N GLY A 22 6.06 16.87 1.44
CA GLY A 22 6.05 16.31 2.79
C GLY A 22 4.68 16.26 3.48
N ARG A 23 3.59 16.60 2.78
CA ARG A 23 2.22 16.51 3.32
C ARG A 23 1.69 15.07 3.27
N PRO A 24 0.57 14.76 3.96
CA PRO A 24 -0.08 13.45 3.86
C PRO A 24 -0.45 13.05 2.44
N VAL A 25 -0.23 11.77 2.11
CA VAL A 25 -0.65 11.15 0.85
C VAL A 25 -2.15 10.87 0.87
N GLU A 26 -2.93 11.85 0.45
CA GLU A 26 -4.40 11.80 0.34
C GLU A 26 -4.84 11.39 -1.07
N VAL A 27 -4.49 10.18 -1.49
CA VAL A 27 -4.89 9.64 -2.80
C VAL A 27 -5.77 8.39 -2.65
N GLY A 28 -6.66 8.21 -3.62
CA GLY A 28 -7.57 7.08 -3.68
C GLY A 28 -6.85 5.75 -3.97
N ARG A 29 -7.56 4.65 -3.71
CA ARG A 29 -7.06 3.29 -3.94
C ARG A 29 -6.76 3.01 -5.42
N ASP A 30 -7.48 3.63 -6.34
CA ASP A 30 -7.25 3.56 -7.79
C ASP A 30 -5.86 4.07 -8.18
N VAL A 31 -5.44 5.20 -7.61
CA VAL A 31 -4.10 5.78 -7.82
C VAL A 31 -3.04 4.85 -7.23
N LEU A 32 -3.24 4.36 -5.99
CA LEU A 32 -2.31 3.43 -5.36
C LEU A 32 -2.22 2.10 -6.14
N GLN A 33 -3.33 1.61 -6.69
CA GLN A 33 -3.36 0.41 -7.52
C GLN A 33 -2.54 0.61 -8.79
N LYS A 34 -2.67 1.77 -9.46
CA LYS A 34 -1.86 2.09 -10.64
C LYS A 34 -0.37 2.13 -10.30
N ILE A 35 0.01 2.81 -9.22
CA ILE A 35 1.40 2.88 -8.75
C ILE A 35 1.94 1.48 -8.43
N LYS A 36 1.16 0.65 -7.73
CA LYS A 36 1.50 -0.76 -7.45
C LYS A 36 1.69 -1.56 -8.73
N ASN A 37 0.76 -1.43 -9.68
CA ASN A 37 0.83 -2.14 -10.96
C ASN A 37 2.05 -1.74 -11.79
N GLU A 38 2.42 -0.46 -11.78
CA GLU A 38 3.63 0.03 -12.45
C GLU A 38 4.90 -0.50 -11.78
N ALA A 39 4.93 -0.59 -10.45
CA ALA A 39 6.11 -1.04 -9.70
C ALA A 39 6.30 -2.57 -9.70
N PHE A 40 5.23 -3.35 -9.57
CA PHE A 40 5.31 -4.80 -9.35
C PHE A 40 4.56 -5.63 -10.39
N GLY A 41 3.75 -5.01 -11.25
CA GLY A 41 2.87 -5.69 -12.19
C GLY A 41 1.42 -5.83 -11.69
N PRO A 42 0.47 -5.99 -12.62
CA PRO A 42 -0.95 -6.08 -12.30
C PRO A 42 -1.30 -7.32 -11.47
N ASP A 43 -0.62 -8.45 -11.72
CA ASP A 43 -0.93 -9.74 -11.11
C ASP A 43 -0.28 -9.93 -9.71
N VAL A 44 0.64 -9.05 -9.34
CA VAL A 44 1.28 -9.12 -8.01
C VAL A 44 0.34 -8.58 -6.95
N ARG A 45 0.13 -9.38 -5.90
CA ARG A 45 -0.60 -8.92 -4.71
C ARG A 45 0.31 -8.05 -3.85
N ALA A 46 -0.24 -6.97 -3.33
CA ALA A 46 0.43 -6.14 -2.35
C ALA A 46 -0.51 -5.80 -1.20
N VAL A 47 0.06 -5.53 -0.03
CA VAL A 47 -0.67 -5.03 1.15
C VAL A 47 -0.14 -3.68 1.54
N GLU A 48 -1.03 -2.82 2.01
CA GLU A 48 -0.65 -1.62 2.72
C GLU A 48 -0.53 -1.95 4.21
N VAL A 49 0.58 -1.56 4.83
CA VAL A 49 0.83 -1.84 6.25
C VAL A 49 0.28 -0.72 7.11
N PHE A 50 -0.57 -1.10 8.06
CA PHE A 50 -1.06 -0.24 9.13
C PHE A 50 -0.42 -0.71 10.44
N PRO A 51 0.62 -0.02 10.93
CA PRO A 51 1.31 -0.43 12.16
C PRO A 51 0.39 -0.28 13.38
N PRO A 52 0.68 -0.98 14.49
CA PRO A 52 0.10 -0.65 15.79
C PRO A 52 0.26 0.85 16.09
N GLU A 53 -0.70 1.46 16.79
CA GLU A 53 -0.64 2.90 17.11
C GLU A 53 0.64 3.27 17.90
N SER A 54 1.17 2.33 18.71
CA SER A 54 2.44 2.49 19.42
C SER A 54 3.67 2.61 18.51
N ASP A 55 3.57 2.05 17.31
CA ASP A 55 4.67 1.92 16.34
C ASP A 55 4.44 2.87 15.15
N LYS A 56 3.38 3.68 15.22
CA LYS A 56 3.04 4.68 14.22
C LYS A 56 4.03 5.83 14.30
N VAL A 57 5.06 5.74 13.48
CA VAL A 57 5.99 6.84 13.22
C VAL A 57 5.50 7.57 11.96
N ASP A 58 4.94 8.76 12.12
CA ASP A 58 4.32 9.54 11.03
C ASP A 58 5.25 10.64 10.49
N ASP A 59 6.53 10.59 10.83
CA ASP A 59 7.47 11.69 10.57
C ASP A 59 7.65 12.00 9.08
N GLU A 60 7.32 11.07 8.19
CA GLU A 60 7.53 11.22 6.73
C GLU A 60 6.26 11.14 5.87
N ASN A 61 5.05 11.03 6.45
CA ASN A 61 3.78 10.96 5.68
C ASN A 61 3.80 9.91 4.55
N ILE A 62 4.29 8.70 4.85
CA ILE A 62 4.54 7.64 3.86
C ILE A 62 3.46 6.56 3.91
N ARG A 63 2.99 6.14 2.73
CA ARG A 63 2.21 4.91 2.57
C ARG A 63 3.17 3.77 2.25
N HIS A 64 3.24 2.79 3.15
CA HIS A 64 4.10 1.61 2.99
C HIS A 64 3.32 0.47 2.34
N ILE A 65 3.69 0.11 1.11
CA ILE A 65 3.04 -0.95 0.34
C ILE A 65 4.06 -2.07 0.09
N PHE A 66 3.71 -3.31 0.39
CA PHE A 66 4.60 -4.46 0.21
C PHE A 66 4.01 -5.47 -0.77
N ALA A 67 4.75 -5.82 -1.82
CA ALA A 67 4.47 -6.98 -2.62
C ALA A 67 4.57 -8.23 -1.76
N VAL A 68 3.58 -9.11 -1.88
CA VAL A 68 3.46 -10.30 -1.05
C VAL A 68 3.71 -11.55 -1.89
N PRO A 69 4.64 -12.43 -1.49
CA PRO A 69 4.82 -13.72 -2.13
C PRO A 69 3.54 -14.54 -2.16
N GLU A 70 3.42 -15.37 -3.19
CA GLU A 70 2.31 -16.29 -3.28
C GLU A 70 2.26 -17.23 -2.06
N GLY A 71 1.08 -17.36 -1.45
CA GLY A 71 0.88 -18.25 -0.29
C GLY A 71 1.16 -17.64 1.08
N LEU A 72 1.73 -16.43 1.16
CA LEU A 72 1.96 -15.77 2.46
C LEU A 72 0.68 -15.20 3.07
N LEU A 73 -0.27 -14.76 2.24
CA LEU A 73 -1.56 -14.30 2.74
C LEU A 73 -2.51 -15.47 2.98
N PRO A 74 -3.36 -15.40 4.02
CA PRO A 74 -4.47 -16.32 4.20
C PRO A 74 -5.22 -16.57 2.89
N SER A 75 -5.60 -17.82 2.64
CA SER A 75 -6.34 -18.23 1.44
C SER A 75 -7.61 -17.40 1.22
N GLY A 76 -8.25 -16.92 2.30
CA GLY A 76 -9.40 -16.01 2.26
C GLY A 76 -9.13 -14.64 1.64
N LEU A 77 -7.88 -14.22 1.50
CA LEU A 77 -7.51 -13.01 0.74
C LEU A 77 -7.27 -13.29 -0.76
N ARG A 78 -7.38 -14.55 -1.21
CA ARG A 78 -7.42 -14.90 -2.64
C ARG A 78 -8.82 -14.71 -3.26
N GLY A 79 -9.87 -14.59 -2.45
CA GLY A 79 -11.26 -14.36 -2.86
C GLY A 79 -12.16 -14.13 -1.63
N TRP A 80 -12.12 -12.92 -1.06
CA TRP A 80 -12.79 -12.60 0.20
C TRP A 80 -14.32 -12.52 0.02
N ASP A 81 -15.04 -13.54 0.50
CA ASP A 81 -16.52 -13.58 0.58
C ASP A 81 -17.07 -13.01 1.90
N GLY A 82 -16.43 -11.96 2.43
CA GLY A 82 -16.97 -11.25 3.59
C GLY A 82 -16.89 -12.02 4.90
N LEU A 83 -17.06 -11.29 6.01
CA LEU A 83 -17.23 -11.87 7.34
C LEU A 83 -18.65 -12.47 7.48
N GLU A 84 -19.05 -13.38 6.60
CA GLU A 84 -20.25 -14.19 6.85
C GLU A 84 -19.86 -15.43 7.64
N GLY A 85 -20.23 -15.43 8.92
CA GLY A 85 -20.25 -16.64 9.74
C GLY A 85 -19.07 -16.84 10.68
N ARG A 86 -18.85 -15.93 11.63
CA ARG A 86 -18.38 -16.34 12.95
C ARG A 86 -19.40 -15.95 14.03
N PRO A 87 -19.57 -16.82 15.06
CA PRO A 87 -20.56 -16.64 16.12
C PRO A 87 -20.29 -15.39 16.97
#